data_AF-A0A937D7B1-F1
#
_entry.id   AF-A0A937D7B1-F1
#
_cell.length_a   1.000
_cell.length_b   1.000
_cell.length_c   1.000
_cell.angle_alpha   90.00
_cell.angle_beta   90.00
_cell.angle_gamma   90.00
#
_symmetry.space_group_name_H-M   'P 1'
#
loop_
_entity.id
_entity.type
_entity.pdbx_description
1 polymer ?
#
loop_
_entity_poly.entity_id
_entity_poly.type
_entity_poly.pdbx_seq_one_letter_code
_entity_poly.pdbx_strand_id
1 'polypeptide(L)'
;MKKEQQAVYKVLRQCIGMQRIDILDLLLKIEMLLSYTSGTLTRNEIKHLIDIDKDVKEDLDIHSFTVLPNGKFCQCIGANDWLCIYKEQKKGIYKWKIFDTYYFKIEHPFSKITKLTKKNLLENFQGTSEEVDIRDFLTKNRSIKKKKFIRKLLKVNLHNTNNY
;
A
#
# COMPACT_ATOMS: atom_id res chain seq x y z
N MET A 1 -21.03 -19.43 18.83
CA MET A 1 -20.91 -20.44 17.75
C MET A 1 -22.07 -20.45 16.75
N LYS A 2 -23.27 -21.01 17.01
CA LYS A 2 -24.35 -21.09 15.99
C LYS A 2 -24.79 -19.72 15.41
N LYS A 3 -24.88 -18.68 16.25
CA LYS A 3 -25.25 -17.32 15.83
C LYS A 3 -24.18 -16.64 14.97
N GLU A 4 -22.91 -16.82 15.29
CA GLU A 4 -21.79 -16.28 14.52
C GLU A 4 -21.67 -16.97 13.15
N GLN A 5 -21.83 -18.30 13.11
CA GLN A 5 -21.85 -19.05 11.86
C GLN A 5 -22.99 -18.59 10.94
N GLN A 6 -24.17 -18.31 11.49
CA GLN A 6 -25.29 -17.75 10.74
C GLN A 6 -25.02 -16.33 10.23
N ALA A 7 -24.37 -15.49 11.03
CA ALA A 7 -23.97 -14.14 10.62
C ALA A 7 -22.95 -14.18 9.48
N VAL A 8 -21.92 -15.02 9.60
CA VAL A 8 -20.90 -15.23 8.56
C VAL A 8 -21.53 -15.77 7.28
N TYR A 9 -22.43 -16.76 7.39
CA TYR A 9 -23.15 -17.30 6.23
C TYR A 9 -24.00 -16.23 5.53
N LYS A 10 -24.67 -15.35 6.29
CA LYS A 10 -25.47 -14.26 5.73
C LYS A 10 -24.64 -13.27 4.91
N VAL A 11 -23.41 -12.98 5.36
CA VAL A 11 -22.45 -12.12 4.63
C VAL A 11 -21.91 -12.84 3.40
N LEU A 12 -21.40 -14.07 3.56
CA LEU A 12 -20.81 -14.84 2.46
C LEU A 12 -21.80 -15.19 1.35
N ARG A 13 -23.10 -15.28 1.65
CA ARG A 13 -24.14 -15.46 0.64
C ARG A 13 -24.17 -14.32 -0.39
N GLN A 14 -23.78 -13.10 0.00
CA GLN A 14 -23.69 -11.96 -0.92
C GLN A 14 -22.52 -12.09 -1.90
N CYS A 15 -21.58 -13.00 -1.63
CA CYS A 15 -20.38 -13.20 -2.43
C CYS A 15 -20.51 -14.39 -3.42
N ILE A 16 -21.68 -15.03 -3.50
CA ILE A 16 -21.90 -16.17 -4.41
C ILE A 16 -21.70 -15.69 -5.86
N GLY A 17 -20.82 -16.38 -6.60
CA GLY A 17 -20.49 -16.05 -7.99
C GLY A 17 -19.29 -15.11 -8.16
N MET A 18 -18.75 -14.54 -7.07
CA MET A 18 -17.53 -13.73 -7.11
C MET A 18 -16.27 -14.61 -7.09
N GLN A 19 -15.17 -14.14 -7.69
CA GLN A 19 -13.90 -14.83 -7.52
C GLN A 19 -13.35 -14.59 -6.11
N ARG A 20 -12.62 -15.59 -5.59
CA ARG A 20 -12.05 -15.51 -4.22
C ARG A 20 -11.19 -14.26 -4.00
N ILE A 21 -10.48 -13.80 -5.03
CA ILE A 21 -9.63 -12.61 -4.94
C ILE A 21 -10.46 -11.33 -4.76
N ASP A 22 -11.59 -11.22 -5.47
CA ASP A 22 -12.48 -10.07 -5.38
C ASP A 22 -13.17 -10.02 -4.01
N ILE A 23 -13.50 -11.18 -3.46
CA ILE A 23 -14.07 -11.29 -2.11
C ILE A 23 -13.07 -10.79 -1.07
N LEU A 24 -11.80 -11.20 -1.19
CA LEU A 24 -10.75 -10.76 -0.26
C LEU A 24 -10.50 -9.25 -0.38
N ASP A 25 -10.47 -8.71 -1.60
CA ASP A 25 -10.35 -7.27 -1.85
C ASP A 25 -11.53 -6.49 -1.24
N LEU A 26 -12.76 -6.97 -1.44
CA LEU A 26 -13.97 -6.36 -0.88
C LEU A 26 -13.97 -6.39 0.66
N LEU A 27 -13.60 -7.51 1.27
CA LEU A 27 -13.51 -7.62 2.73
C LEU A 27 -12.46 -6.66 3.31
N LEU A 28 -11.32 -6.51 2.62
CA LEU A 28 -10.29 -5.56 3.02
C LEU A 28 -10.77 -4.10 2.92
N LYS A 29 -11.46 -3.75 1.83
CA LYS A 29 -12.08 -2.42 1.67
C LYS A 29 -13.09 -2.13 2.77
N ILE A 30 -13.93 -3.11 3.10
CA ILE A 30 -14.87 -2.98 4.21
C ILE A 30 -14.10 -2.77 5.52
N GLU A 31 -13.10 -3.60 5.84
CA GLU A 31 -12.27 -3.44 7.04
C GLU A 31 -11.66 -2.03 7.14
N MET A 32 -11.13 -1.50 6.02
CA MET A 32 -10.58 -0.15 5.96
C MET A 32 -11.65 0.90 6.26
N LEU A 33 -12.80 0.85 5.58
CA LEU A 33 -13.90 1.79 5.80
C LEU A 33 -14.41 1.76 7.25
N LEU A 34 -14.48 0.57 7.85
CA LEU A 34 -14.89 0.41 9.25
C LEU A 34 -13.87 0.99 10.23
N SER A 35 -12.59 1.00 9.89
CA SER A 35 -11.54 1.57 10.76
C SER A 35 -11.65 3.09 10.92
N TYR A 36 -12.32 3.79 10.00
CA TYR A 36 -12.61 5.22 10.09
C TYR A 36 -13.86 5.56 10.90
N THR A 37 -14.66 4.56 11.28
CA THR A 37 -15.88 4.76 12.09
C THR A 37 -15.63 4.41 13.54
N SER A 38 -16.19 5.21 14.46
CA SER A 38 -16.19 4.88 15.87
C SER A 38 -17.61 4.49 16.31
N GLY A 39 -17.79 3.24 16.73
CA GLY A 39 -19.07 2.76 17.26
C GLY A 39 -19.94 1.98 16.26
N THR A 40 -21.26 2.17 16.34
CA THR A 40 -22.23 1.37 15.57
C THR A 40 -22.52 2.05 14.24
N LEU A 41 -22.31 1.34 13.13
CA LEU A 41 -22.55 1.89 11.79
C LEU A 41 -24.00 2.28 11.58
N THR A 42 -24.22 3.54 11.27
CA THR A 42 -25.50 4.07 10.80
C THR A 42 -25.55 4.11 9.28
N ARG A 43 -26.77 4.13 8.73
CA ARG A 43 -26.98 4.23 7.28
C ARG A 43 -26.36 5.50 6.67
N ASN A 44 -26.37 6.59 7.43
CA ASN A 44 -25.82 7.87 7.00
C ASN A 44 -24.29 7.82 6.95
N GLU A 45 -23.63 7.19 7.93
CA GLU A 45 -22.18 6.98 7.91
C GLU A 45 -21.74 6.08 6.76
N ILE A 46 -22.48 5.01 6.46
CA ILE A 46 -22.17 4.14 5.30
C ILE A 46 -22.27 4.93 3.99
N LYS A 47 -23.31 5.76 3.83
CA LYS A 47 -23.47 6.59 2.63
C LYS A 47 -22.33 7.61 2.51
N HIS A 48 -21.99 8.26 3.61
CA HIS A 48 -20.87 9.19 3.68
C HIS A 48 -19.52 8.52 3.38
N LEU A 49 -19.26 7.32 3.88
CA LEU A 49 -18.05 6.55 3.58
C LEU A 49 -17.92 6.17 2.09
N ILE A 50 -19.04 5.83 1.45
CA ILE A 50 -19.08 5.49 0.02
C ILE A 50 -18.91 6.75 -0.85
N ASP A 51 -19.44 7.89 -0.41
CA ASP A 51 -19.31 9.16 -1.13
C ASP A 51 -17.93 9.81 -0.92
N ILE A 52 -17.31 9.61 0.26
CA ILE A 52 -15.89 9.88 0.51
C ILE A 52 -15.02 9.15 -0.53
N ASP A 53 -15.28 7.87 -0.84
CA ASP A 53 -14.51 7.12 -1.85
C ASP A 53 -14.59 7.74 -3.27
N LYS A 54 -15.58 8.62 -3.53
CA LYS A 54 -15.73 9.33 -4.81
C LYS A 54 -15.05 10.69 -4.83
N ASP A 55 -15.05 11.41 -3.72
CA ASP A 55 -14.48 12.76 -3.59
C ASP A 55 -13.04 12.75 -3.03
N VAL A 56 -12.58 11.62 -2.49
CA VAL A 56 -11.19 11.41 -2.10
C VAL A 56 -10.37 11.06 -3.33
N LYS A 57 -10.02 12.09 -4.07
CA LYS A 57 -8.73 12.11 -4.77
C LYS A 57 -7.66 12.89 -4.00
N GLU A 58 -8.00 13.56 -2.89
CA GLU A 58 -7.06 14.53 -2.31
C GLU A 58 -6.62 14.35 -0.85
N ASP A 59 -7.21 13.55 0.06
CA ASP A 59 -6.67 13.56 1.44
C ASP A 59 -6.98 12.37 2.38
N LEU A 60 -7.57 11.28 1.89
CA LEU A 60 -7.74 10.08 2.72
C LEU A 60 -6.71 9.03 2.31
N ASP A 61 -6.00 8.57 3.33
CA ASP A 61 -4.80 7.74 3.33
C ASP A 61 -5.12 6.30 2.87
N ILE A 62 -5.63 6.15 1.64
CA ILE A 62 -5.88 4.86 0.95
C ILE A 62 -4.56 4.07 0.81
N HIS A 63 -3.42 4.75 0.99
CA HIS A 63 -2.10 4.14 1.06
C HIS A 63 -1.73 3.64 2.45
N SER A 64 -2.44 3.98 3.53
CA SER A 64 -2.05 3.69 4.92
C SER A 64 -1.72 2.21 5.16
N PHE A 65 -2.43 1.26 4.53
CA PHE A 65 -2.15 -0.18 4.64
C PHE A 65 -2.42 -0.95 3.34
N THR A 66 -1.73 -2.08 3.16
CA THR A 66 -1.93 -2.98 2.00
C THR A 66 -1.60 -4.43 2.37
N VAL A 67 -2.20 -5.39 1.67
CA VAL A 67 -1.97 -6.82 1.86
C VAL A 67 -1.21 -7.37 0.65
N LEU A 68 -0.07 -7.99 0.91
CA LEU A 68 0.72 -8.65 -0.12
C LEU A 68 0.02 -9.93 -0.62
N PRO A 69 0.33 -10.43 -1.83
CA PRO A 69 -0.24 -11.68 -2.35
C PRO A 69 -0.03 -12.92 -1.47
N ASN A 70 0.97 -12.87 -0.58
CA ASN A 70 1.25 -13.93 0.40
C ASN A 70 0.51 -13.73 1.74
N GLY A 71 -0.49 -12.83 1.79
CA GLY A 71 -1.33 -12.57 2.96
C GLY A 71 -0.67 -11.70 4.05
N LYS A 72 0.51 -11.13 3.80
CA LYS A 72 1.21 -10.30 4.78
C LYS A 72 0.73 -8.86 4.74
N PHE A 73 0.43 -8.32 5.91
CA PHE A 73 0.05 -6.92 6.10
C PHE A 73 1.27 -6.00 6.00
N CYS A 74 1.10 -4.88 5.31
CA CYS A 74 2.07 -3.81 5.23
C CYS A 74 1.41 -2.47 5.52
N GLN A 75 2.14 -1.57 6.18
CA GLN A 75 1.72 -0.20 6.48
C GLN A 75 2.53 0.78 5.64
N CYS A 76 1.91 1.78 5.03
CA CYS A 76 2.65 2.88 4.41
C CYS A 76 3.39 3.69 5.47
N ILE A 77 4.65 3.97 5.20
CA ILE A 77 5.53 4.74 6.09
C ILE A 77 5.97 6.06 5.46
N GLY A 78 5.47 6.36 4.26
CA GLY A 78 5.75 7.57 3.52
C GLY A 78 5.51 7.38 2.03
N ALA A 79 5.09 8.48 1.40
CA ALA A 79 4.87 8.57 -0.03
C ALA A 79 5.45 9.88 -0.58
N ASN A 80 5.65 9.93 -1.88
CA ASN A 80 5.84 11.14 -2.69
C ASN A 80 5.05 10.97 -4.00
N ASP A 81 5.14 11.95 -4.89
CA ASP A 81 4.38 12.08 -6.15
C ASP A 81 4.49 10.91 -7.16
N TRP A 82 5.34 9.92 -6.89
CA TRP A 82 5.52 8.78 -7.77
C TRP A 82 5.72 7.44 -7.04
N LEU A 83 5.88 7.46 -5.71
CA LEU A 83 6.28 6.31 -4.91
C LEU A 83 5.59 6.28 -3.56
N CYS A 84 4.95 5.16 -3.24
CA CYS A 84 4.55 4.81 -1.88
C CYS A 84 5.48 3.73 -1.31
N ILE A 85 5.96 3.91 -0.07
CA ILE A 85 6.81 2.93 0.62
C ILE A 85 6.04 2.31 1.78
N TYR A 86 6.07 0.98 1.83
CA TYR A 86 5.38 0.18 2.83
C TYR A 86 6.37 -0.61 3.69
N LYS A 87 6.00 -0.84 4.95
CA LYS A 87 6.71 -1.69 5.90
C LYS A 87 5.85 -2.90 6.28
N GLU A 88 6.41 -4.10 6.17
CA GLU A 88 5.76 -5.34 6.59
C GLU A 88 5.52 -5.34 8.11
N GLN A 89 4.27 -5.61 8.51
CA GLN A 89 3.87 -5.75 9.90
C GLN A 89 4.07 -7.20 10.35
N LYS A 90 5.13 -7.44 11.12
CA LYS A 90 5.50 -8.78 11.61
C LYS A 90 4.86 -9.07 12.96
N LYS A 91 4.28 -10.27 13.09
CA LYS A 91 3.77 -10.81 14.37
C LYS A 91 4.83 -11.72 15.03
N GLY A 92 4.85 -11.76 16.36
CA GLY A 92 5.72 -12.66 17.15
C GLY A 92 7.21 -12.26 17.25
N ILE A 93 8.08 -13.26 17.40
CA ILE A 93 9.54 -13.14 17.60
C ILE A 93 10.30 -12.44 16.47
N TYR A 94 9.67 -12.22 15.31
CA TYR A 94 10.25 -11.50 14.16
C TYR A 94 10.12 -9.97 14.25
N LYS A 95 9.76 -9.41 15.41
CA LYS A 95 9.67 -7.95 15.67
C LYS A 95 11.02 -7.22 15.74
N TRP A 96 12.14 -7.92 15.62
CA TRP A 96 13.46 -7.32 15.72
C TRP A 96 13.73 -6.43 14.51
N LYS A 97 14.14 -5.17 14.75
CA LYS A 97 14.36 -4.11 13.74
C LYS A 97 15.32 -4.50 12.60
N ILE A 98 16.16 -5.51 12.82
CA ILE A 98 17.15 -6.02 11.86
C ILE A 98 16.47 -6.77 10.70
N PHE A 99 15.28 -7.33 10.94
CA PHE A 99 14.50 -8.06 9.94
C PHE A 99 13.42 -7.21 9.28
N ASP A 100 13.40 -5.88 9.44
CA ASP A 100 12.37 -5.06 8.81
C ASP A 100 12.38 -5.25 7.27
N THR A 101 11.26 -5.74 6.72
CA THR A 101 11.05 -5.83 5.28
C THR A 101 10.28 -4.61 4.81
N TYR A 102 10.72 -4.04 3.70
CA TYR A 102 10.08 -2.88 3.09
C TYR A 102 9.68 -3.22 1.66
N TYR A 103 8.62 -2.60 1.20
CA TYR A 103 8.01 -2.74 -0.11
C TYR A 103 7.75 -1.35 -0.68
N PHE A 104 7.54 -1.26 -1.98
CA PHE A 104 7.15 -0.02 -2.63
C PHE A 104 6.13 -0.28 -3.73
N LYS A 105 5.35 0.75 -4.05
CA LYS A 105 4.43 0.79 -5.18
C LYS A 105 4.66 2.11 -5.90
N ILE A 106 4.85 2.05 -7.21
CA ILE A 106 4.97 3.25 -8.06
C ILE A 106 3.54 3.71 -8.40
N GLU A 107 3.37 5.01 -8.57
CA GLU A 107 2.12 5.63 -9.00
C GLU A 107 1.88 5.44 -10.51
N HIS A 108 1.77 4.18 -10.93
CA HIS A 108 1.28 3.81 -12.26
C HIS A 108 0.08 2.87 -12.12
N PRO A 109 -0.89 2.93 -13.05
CA PRO A 109 -2.17 2.23 -12.94
C PRO A 109 -2.05 0.70 -12.86
N PHE A 110 -0.91 0.12 -13.24
CA PHE A 110 -0.67 -1.33 -13.21
C PHE A 110 0.49 -1.75 -12.29
N SER A 111 1.00 -0.83 -11.45
CA SER A 111 2.14 -1.11 -10.59
C SER A 111 1.78 -2.05 -9.46
N LYS A 112 2.44 -3.22 -9.46
CA LYS A 112 2.37 -4.18 -8.37
C LYS A 112 3.27 -3.72 -7.22
N ILE A 113 2.80 -3.93 -5.99
CA ILE A 113 3.64 -3.76 -4.82
C ILE A 113 4.81 -4.74 -4.86
N THR A 114 6.02 -4.20 -4.78
CA THR A 114 7.26 -4.96 -4.99
C THR A 114 8.20 -4.75 -3.81
N LYS A 115 9.03 -5.75 -3.49
CA LYS A 115 9.98 -5.64 -2.37
C LYS A 115 11.00 -4.53 -2.64
N LEU A 116 11.26 -3.68 -1.64
CA LEU A 116 12.23 -2.59 -1.75
C LEU A 116 13.66 -3.13 -1.73
N THR A 117 14.20 -3.32 -2.93
CA THR A 117 15.60 -3.66 -3.21
C THR A 117 16.11 -2.77 -4.35
N LYS A 118 17.43 -2.57 -4.44
CA LYS A 118 18.01 -1.75 -5.53
C LYS A 118 17.71 -2.33 -6.91
N LYS A 119 17.77 -3.66 -7.03
CA LYS A 119 17.45 -4.40 -8.24
C LYS A 119 16.01 -4.12 -8.67
N ASN A 120 15.05 -4.31 -7.76
CA ASN A 120 13.64 -4.11 -8.08
C ASN A 120 13.32 -2.64 -8.41
N LEU A 121 13.97 -1.67 -7.75
CA LEU A 121 13.83 -0.26 -8.14
C LEU A 121 14.31 -0.06 -9.57
N LEU A 122 15.54 -0.46 -9.91
CA LEU A 122 16.06 -0.31 -11.28
C LEU A 122 15.20 -1.00 -12.34
N GLU A 123 14.75 -2.23 -12.07
CA GLU A 123 13.89 -2.98 -13.00
C GLU A 123 12.56 -2.27 -13.26
N ASN A 124 12.01 -1.54 -12.28
CA ASN A 124 10.75 -0.81 -12.48
C ASN A 124 10.93 0.49 -13.28
N PHE A 125 12.14 1.02 -13.37
CA PHE A 125 12.45 2.23 -14.14
C PHE A 125 13.23 1.92 -15.43
N GLN A 126 13.46 0.65 -15.75
CA GLN A 126 14.24 0.29 -16.92
C GLN A 126 13.53 0.72 -18.21
N GLY A 127 14.23 1.48 -19.06
CA GLY A 127 13.68 2.03 -20.30
C GLY A 127 12.77 3.25 -20.11
N THR A 128 12.69 3.81 -18.90
CA THR A 128 11.97 5.07 -18.61
C THR A 128 12.92 6.26 -18.63
N SER A 129 12.38 7.49 -18.77
CA SER A 129 13.17 8.73 -18.67
C SER A 129 13.86 8.88 -17.33
N GLU A 130 13.28 8.32 -16.28
CA GLU A 130 13.72 8.44 -14.89
C GLU A 130 14.79 7.40 -14.51
N GLU A 131 15.14 6.48 -15.42
CA GLU A 131 16.10 5.40 -15.15
C GLU A 131 17.45 5.96 -14.70
N VAL A 132 17.92 7.01 -15.38
CA VAL A 132 19.22 7.64 -15.13
C VAL A 132 19.26 8.23 -13.72
N ASP A 133 18.24 8.98 -13.33
CA ASP A 133 18.14 9.62 -12.02
C ASP A 133 18.09 8.61 -10.89
N ILE A 134 17.31 7.53 -11.06
CA ILE A 134 17.24 6.44 -10.10
C ILE A 134 18.59 5.72 -10.00
N ARG A 135 19.24 5.44 -11.13
CA ARG A 135 20.57 4.79 -11.15
C ARG A 135 21.62 5.63 -10.43
N ASP A 136 21.63 6.93 -10.69
CA ASP A 136 22.51 7.90 -10.04
C ASP A 136 22.25 7.96 -8.53
N PHE A 137 20.98 8.06 -8.14
CA PHE A 137 20.58 8.03 -6.74
C PHE A 137 21.06 6.75 -6.03
N LEU A 138 20.85 5.59 -6.64
CA LEU A 138 21.23 4.30 -6.07
C LEU A 138 22.75 4.14 -5.93
N THR A 139 23.51 4.71 -6.87
CA THR A 139 24.97 4.72 -6.86
C THR A 139 25.50 5.63 -5.76
N LYS A 140 25.00 6.88 -5.67
CA LYS A 140 25.37 7.87 -4.64
C LYS A 140 25.03 7.41 -3.22
N ASN A 141 24.03 6.53 -3.05
CA ASN A 141 23.54 6.07 -1.75
C ASN A 141 23.87 4.59 -1.47
N ARG A 142 24.94 4.05 -2.07
CA ARG A 142 25.24 2.60 -2.05
C ARG A 142 25.33 1.99 -0.65
N SER A 143 25.93 2.70 0.31
CA SER A 143 26.33 2.17 1.63
C SER A 143 25.53 2.75 2.80
N ILE A 144 24.33 3.28 2.53
CA ILE A 144 23.52 3.96 3.54
C ILE A 144 22.63 2.98 4.30
N LYS A 145 22.49 3.17 5.62
CA LYS A 145 21.52 2.44 6.47
C LYS A 145 20.11 2.55 5.90
N LYS A 146 19.35 1.44 5.89
CA LYS A 146 18.05 1.32 5.21
C LYS A 146 17.03 2.43 5.54
N LYS A 147 16.91 2.84 6.81
CA LYS A 147 16.03 3.96 7.19
C LYS A 147 16.44 5.30 6.59
N LYS A 148 17.74 5.59 6.54
CA LYS A 148 18.27 6.81 5.93
C LYS A 148 18.16 6.76 4.40
N PHE A 149 18.30 5.57 3.81
CA PHE A 149 18.02 5.35 2.39
C PHE A 149 16.55 5.67 2.06
N ILE A 150 15.59 5.11 2.80
CA ILE A 150 14.15 5.37 2.61
C ILE A 150 13.82 6.86 2.72
N ARG A 151 14.30 7.54 3.77
CA ARG A 151 14.08 8.98 3.94
C ARG A 151 14.65 9.83 2.80
N LYS A 152 15.76 9.39 2.21
CA LYS A 152 16.34 10.07 1.05
C LYS A 152 15.55 9.76 -0.23
N LEU A 153 15.10 8.52 -0.40
CA LEU A 153 14.32 8.09 -1.56
C LEU A 153 12.99 8.84 -1.64
N LEU A 154 12.30 9.03 -0.51
CA LEU A 154 11.07 9.83 -0.42
C LEU A 154 11.27 11.33 -0.73
N LYS A 155 12.52 11.79 -0.84
CA LYS A 155 12.86 13.17 -1.23
C LYS A 155 13.35 13.27 -2.67
N VAL A 156 13.39 12.15 -3.40
CA VAL A 156 13.76 12.15 -4.82
C VAL A 156 12.55 12.62 -5.60
N ASN A 157 12.68 13.78 -6.22
CA ASN A 157 11.72 14.26 -7.20
C ASN A 157 12.21 13.82 -8.58
N LEU A 158 11.43 12.96 -9.24
CA LEU A 158 11.71 12.52 -10.60
C LEU A 158 11.17 13.51 -11.65
N HIS A 159 10.36 14.50 -11.23
CA HIS A 159 9.79 15.52 -12.12
C HIS A 159 10.64 16.79 -12.29
N ASN A 160 11.95 16.74 -12.04
CA ASN A 160 12.84 17.84 -12.41
C ASN A 160 13.52 17.59 -13.76
N THR A 161 12.70 17.59 -14.81
CA THR A 161 13.16 17.85 -16.19
C THR A 161 12.48 19.11 -16.71
N ASN A 162 12.86 20.25 -16.12
CA ASN A 162 12.72 21.53 -16.80
C ASN A 162 13.84 21.65 -17.85
N ASN A 163 13.42 21.94 -19.08
CA ASN A 163 14.03 22.84 -20.08
C ASN A 163 14.20 22.18 -21.47
N TYR A 164 13.16 22.32 -22.30
CA TYR A 164 13.34 22.79 -23.67
C TYR A 164 13.03 24.29 -23.70
#